data_AF-A0A973SZR3-F1
#
_entry.id   AF-A0A973SZR3-F1
#
_cell.length_a   1.000
_cell.length_b   1.000
_cell.length_c   1.000
_cell.angle_alpha   90.00
_cell.angle_beta   90.00
_cell.angle_gamma   90.00
#
_symmetry.space_group_name_H-M   'P 1'
#
loop_
_entity.id
_entity.type
_entity.pdbx_description
1 polymer ?
#
loop_
_entity_poly.entity_id
_entity_poly.type
_entity_poly.pdbx_seq_one_letter_code
_entity_poly.pdbx_strand_id
1 'polypeptide(L)'
;MQIRLTVVDPLAPPPEAARGRTPTCDVLVTAPAGTALAAITSALASAVSGDGAPTTGQPVLYAGAERLDAQRCTLGEPPLTDGAVLSLGAPTDPEPHPEVADAPARLDVVAGPDAGGVHLLHGGRIEIGRSADADVPLDDPDVSR
;
A
#
# COMPACT_ATOMS: atom_id res chain seq x y z
N MET A 1 9.48 14.66 -10.50
CA MET A 1 8.15 14.04 -10.44
C MET A 1 7.68 14.03 -9.00
N GLN A 2 6.38 13.84 -8.78
CA GLN A 2 5.79 13.70 -7.47
C GLN A 2 4.84 12.51 -7.53
N ILE A 3 5.00 11.54 -6.64
CA ILE A 3 4.13 10.36 -6.54
C ILE A 3 3.74 10.10 -5.09
N ARG A 4 2.54 9.56 -4.90
CA ARG A 4 2.02 9.07 -3.64
C ARG A 4 2.33 7.59 -3.52
N LEU A 5 2.85 7.19 -2.38
CA LEU A 5 3.08 5.80 -2.02
C LEU A 5 2.37 5.52 -0.71
N THR A 6 1.77 4.34 -0.57
CA THR A 6 1.24 3.87 0.70
C THR A 6 2.16 2.81 1.24
N VAL A 7 2.71 3.01 2.44
CA VAL A 7 3.58 2.04 3.11
C VAL A 7 2.76 1.34 4.18
N VAL A 8 2.66 0.03 4.08
CA VAL A 8 1.93 -0.83 5.01
C VAL A 8 2.94 -1.64 5.82
N ASP A 9 2.66 -1.78 7.10
CA ASP A 9 3.42 -2.61 8.00
C ASP A 9 2.56 -3.80 8.46
N PRO A 10 2.60 -4.93 7.73
CA PRO A 10 1.75 -6.09 8.05
C PRO A 10 2.10 -6.75 9.38
N LEU A 11 3.29 -6.44 9.94
CA LEU A 11 3.75 -6.93 11.23
C LEU A 11 3.53 -5.91 12.35
N ALA A 12 2.75 -4.86 12.08
CA ALA A 12 2.36 -3.89 13.11
C ALA A 12 1.54 -4.60 14.21
N PRO A 13 1.87 -4.39 15.50
CA PRO A 13 1.04 -4.88 16.58
C PRO A 13 -0.34 -4.18 16.53
N PRO A 14 -1.37 -4.79 17.11
CA PRO A 14 -2.68 -4.17 17.21
C PRO A 14 -2.60 -2.78 17.86
N PRO A 15 -3.54 -1.87 17.53
CA PRO A 15 -3.45 -0.45 17.85
C PRO A 15 -3.29 -0.15 19.36
N GLU A 16 -3.78 -1.04 20.23
CA GLU A 16 -3.64 -0.94 21.69
C GLU A 16 -2.18 -1.03 22.18
N ALA A 17 -1.30 -1.67 21.40
CA ALA A 17 0.13 -1.84 21.69
C ALA A 17 1.05 -1.01 20.77
N ALA A 18 0.47 -0.28 19.82
CA ALA A 18 1.18 0.51 18.83
C ALA A 18 1.68 1.82 19.47
N ARG A 19 2.88 1.81 20.05
CA ARG A 19 3.56 2.97 20.67
C ARG A 19 3.99 4.03 19.63
N GLY A 20 3.04 4.60 18.88
CA GLY A 20 3.32 5.57 17.81
C GLY A 20 3.67 4.97 16.44
N ARG A 21 3.58 3.64 16.29
CA ARG A 21 3.67 2.93 15.00
C ARG A 21 2.30 2.99 14.32
N THR A 22 2.25 3.29 13.03
CA THR A 22 1.01 3.18 12.26
C THR A 22 1.09 1.97 11.32
N PRO A 23 0.03 1.13 11.24
CA PRO A 23 0.02 -0.03 10.36
C PRO A 23 0.03 0.35 8.87
N THR A 24 -0.30 1.60 8.56
CA THR A 24 -0.25 2.19 7.22
C THR A 24 0.20 3.65 7.33
N CYS A 25 0.91 4.15 6.32
CA CYS A 25 1.31 5.54 6.19
C CYS A 25 1.38 5.95 4.72
N ASP A 26 0.69 7.03 4.36
CA ASP A 26 0.80 7.64 3.04
C ASP A 26 1.98 8.62 2.98
N VAL A 27 2.82 8.45 1.98
CA VAL A 27 4.04 9.23 1.76
C VAL A 27 4.00 9.88 0.40
N LEU A 28 4.14 11.21 0.38
CA LEU A 28 4.35 11.96 -0.85
C LEU A 28 5.86 12.05 -1.14
N VAL A 29 6.28 11.47 -2.27
CA VAL A 29 7.68 11.45 -2.69
C VAL A 29 7.89 12.43 -3.83
N THR A 30 8.75 13.42 -3.61
CA THR A 30 9.21 14.36 -4.63
C THR A 30 10.67 14.06 -4.97
N ALA A 31 10.91 13.49 -6.14
CA ALA A 31 12.23 13.11 -6.62
C ALA A 31 12.30 13.17 -8.17
N PRO A 32 13.48 13.11 -8.79
CA PRO A 32 13.62 12.89 -10.23
C PRO A 32 13.00 11.54 -10.69
N ALA A 33 12.53 11.47 -11.93
CA ALA A 33 12.12 10.20 -12.52
C ALA A 33 13.29 9.24 -12.66
N GLY A 34 13.07 7.94 -12.44
CA GLY A 34 14.14 6.95 -12.45
C GLY A 34 14.96 6.88 -11.15
N THR A 35 14.58 7.62 -10.10
CA THR A 35 15.25 7.53 -8.79
C THR A 35 15.15 6.11 -8.25
N ALA A 36 16.27 5.51 -7.84
CA ALA A 36 16.29 4.16 -7.28
C ALA A 36 15.54 4.09 -5.94
N LEU A 37 14.78 3.01 -5.71
CA LEU A 37 14.01 2.78 -4.48
C LEU A 37 14.91 2.82 -3.23
N ALA A 38 16.16 2.36 -3.34
CA ALA A 38 17.14 2.39 -2.27
C ALA A 38 17.36 3.79 -1.68
N ALA A 39 17.22 4.85 -2.48
CA ALA A 39 17.40 6.22 -2.04
C ALA A 39 16.33 6.69 -1.02
N ILE A 40 15.15 6.08 -1.05
CA ILE A 40 14.02 6.46 -0.18
C ILE A 40 13.65 5.38 0.84
N THR A 41 14.22 4.16 0.73
CA THR A 41 13.82 2.98 1.53
C THR A 41 13.87 3.24 3.04
N SER A 42 14.93 3.86 3.54
CA SER A 42 15.05 4.17 4.98
C SER A 42 14.03 5.19 5.45
N ALA A 43 13.71 6.18 4.62
CA ALA A 43 12.70 7.20 4.94
C ALA A 43 11.29 6.58 4.98
N LEU A 44 10.98 5.67 4.04
CA LEU A 44 9.72 4.92 4.04
C LEU A 44 9.60 4.05 5.30
N ALA A 45 10.66 3.33 5.68
CA ALA A 45 10.64 2.50 6.90
C ALA A 45 10.45 3.35 8.18
N SER A 46 11.05 4.55 8.21
CA SER A 46 10.89 5.49 9.32
C SER A 46 9.46 6.03 9.43
N ALA A 47 8.74 6.17 8.31
CA ALA A 47 7.39 6.73 8.30
C ALA A 47 6.36 5.83 8.99
N VAL A 48 6.49 4.51 8.88
CA VAL A 48 5.59 3.53 9.53
C VAL A 48 6.04 3.10 10.92
N SER A 49 7.35 2.98 11.17
CA SER A 49 7.88 2.40 12.43
C SER A 49 7.72 3.32 13.66
N GLY A 50 7.54 4.63 13.46
CA GLY A 50 7.62 5.63 14.53
C GLY A 50 9.04 5.72 15.13
N ASP A 51 9.22 6.52 16.17
CA ASP A 51 10.53 6.80 16.81
C ASP A 51 11.08 5.62 17.65
N GLY A 52 10.60 4.39 17.38
CA GLY A 52 10.74 3.22 18.23
C GLY A 52 11.37 2.02 17.52
N ALA A 53 12.66 1.82 17.81
CA ALA A 53 13.54 0.68 17.53
C ALA A 53 14.24 0.67 16.14
N PRO A 54 15.59 0.59 16.12
CA PRO A 54 16.33 0.44 14.89
C PRO A 54 16.03 -0.94 14.30
N THR A 55 15.51 -0.99 13.09
CA THR A 55 15.55 -2.19 12.27
C THR A 55 17.03 -2.50 12.02
N THR A 56 17.53 -3.57 12.61
CA THR A 56 18.91 -4.02 12.40
C THR A 56 18.99 -4.63 11.00
N GLY A 57 19.25 -3.81 9.98
CA GLY A 57 19.39 -4.24 8.59
C GLY A 57 18.75 -3.28 7.59
N GLN A 58 19.03 -3.46 6.30
CA GLN A 58 18.31 -2.72 5.26
C GLN A 58 16.85 -3.20 5.22
N PRO A 59 15.86 -2.28 5.23
CA PRO A 59 14.46 -2.68 5.18
C PRO A 59 14.15 -3.38 3.86
N VAL A 60 13.42 -4.49 3.94
CA VAL A 60 12.92 -5.20 2.76
C VAL A 60 11.53 -4.67 2.43
N LEU A 61 11.29 -4.35 1.17
CA LEU A 61 10.01 -3.87 0.68
C LEU A 61 9.40 -4.88 -0.30
N TYR A 62 8.08 -4.98 -0.28
CA TYR A 62 7.30 -5.82 -1.18
C TYR A 62 6.24 -4.98 -1.91
N ALA A 63 5.92 -5.33 -3.15
CA ALA A 63 4.72 -4.89 -3.85
C ALA A 63 3.79 -6.10 -4.02
N GLY A 64 2.72 -6.16 -3.22
CA GLY A 64 1.95 -7.40 -3.06
C GLY A 64 2.84 -8.53 -2.52
N ALA A 65 2.92 -9.64 -3.27
CA ALA A 65 3.78 -10.79 -2.94
C ALA A 65 5.23 -10.65 -3.49
N GLU A 66 5.49 -9.68 -4.38
CA GLU A 66 6.79 -9.53 -5.02
C GLU A 66 7.77 -8.78 -4.12
N ARG A 67 8.93 -9.40 -3.81
CA ARG A 67 10.03 -8.73 -3.12
C ARG A 67 10.76 -7.79 -4.08
N LEU A 68 10.82 -6.51 -3.73
CA LEU A 68 11.48 -5.50 -4.56
C LEU A 68 13.01 -5.51 -4.37
N ASP A 69 13.74 -5.42 -5.48
CA ASP A 69 15.18 -5.12 -5.47
C ASP A 69 15.35 -3.60 -5.45
N ALA A 70 15.66 -3.04 -4.27
CA ALA A 70 15.75 -1.60 -4.08
C ALA A 70 16.81 -0.90 -4.97
N GLN A 71 17.80 -1.65 -5.48
CA GLN A 71 18.83 -1.09 -6.37
C GLN A 71 18.38 -1.06 -7.84
N ARG A 72 17.44 -1.94 -8.24
CA ARG A 72 16.97 -2.05 -9.62
C ARG A 72 15.64 -1.37 -9.87
N CYS A 73 14.75 -1.36 -8.88
CA CYS A 73 13.45 -0.72 -9.00
C CYS A 73 13.59 0.80 -8.90
N THR A 74 12.88 1.51 -9.77
CA THR A 74 12.96 2.97 -9.92
C THR A 74 11.59 3.61 -9.81
N LEU A 75 11.52 4.82 -9.24
CA LEU A 75 10.27 5.57 -9.13
C LEU A 75 9.79 6.04 -10.50
N GLY A 76 8.49 5.88 -10.74
CA GLY A 76 7.80 6.28 -11.97
C GLY A 76 7.64 5.16 -12.99
N GLU A 77 8.17 3.98 -12.71
CA GLU A 77 8.03 2.77 -13.54
C GLU A 77 7.34 1.68 -12.72
N PRO A 78 6.50 0.81 -13.32
CA PRO A 78 5.90 -0.31 -12.60
C PRO A 78 6.99 -1.18 -11.92
N PRO A 79 6.80 -1.55 -10.64
CA PRO A 79 5.58 -1.39 -9.83
C PRO A 79 5.51 -0.08 -9.01
N LEU A 80 6.47 0.85 -9.13
CA LEU A 80 6.61 2.07 -8.32
C LEU A 80 6.01 3.32 -8.99
N THR A 81 4.75 3.23 -9.40
CA THR A 81 3.98 4.34 -9.96
C THR A 81 3.23 5.13 -8.87
N ASP A 82 2.55 6.22 -9.25
CA ASP A 82 1.64 6.93 -8.33
C ASP A 82 0.56 5.98 -7.79
N GLY A 83 0.34 6.01 -6.48
CA GLY A 83 -0.62 5.15 -5.79
C GLY A 83 -0.10 3.75 -5.46
N ALA A 84 1.19 3.46 -5.66
CA ALA A 84 1.75 2.14 -5.36
C ALA A 84 1.73 1.86 -3.84
N VAL A 85 1.37 0.63 -3.49
CA VAL A 85 1.29 0.13 -2.11
C VAL A 85 2.48 -0.79 -1.84
N LEU A 86 3.23 -0.49 -0.80
CA LEU A 86 4.45 -1.19 -0.42
C LEU A 86 4.34 -1.77 0.98
N SER A 87 4.68 -3.04 1.15
CA SER A 87 4.69 -3.70 2.46
C SER A 87 6.10 -3.76 3.03
N LEU A 88 6.27 -3.40 4.30
CA LEU A 88 7.55 -3.39 4.99
C LEU A 88 7.82 -4.73 5.69
N GLY A 89 8.99 -5.31 5.43
CA GLY A 89 9.52 -6.48 6.14
C GLY A 89 8.91 -7.82 5.74
N ALA A 90 7.60 -7.87 5.52
CA ALA A 90 6.87 -9.02 5.01
C ALA A 90 5.89 -8.59 3.91
N PRO A 91 5.56 -9.46 2.94
CA PRO A 91 4.47 -9.20 2.01
C PRO A 91 3.16 -9.09 2.79
N THR A 92 2.27 -8.20 2.34
CA THR A 92 0.85 -8.32 2.70
C THR A 92 0.30 -9.46 1.87
N ASP A 93 0.56 -10.70 2.27
CA ASP A 93 -0.04 -11.85 1.61
C ASP A 93 -1.57 -11.69 1.72
N PRO A 94 -2.33 -11.78 0.62
CA PRO A 94 -3.71 -12.18 0.80
C PRO A 94 -3.62 -13.55 1.48
N GLU A 95 -4.18 -13.70 2.68
CA GLU A 95 -4.30 -15.04 3.28
C GLU A 95 -4.79 -15.97 2.16
N PRO A 96 -4.14 -17.13 1.93
CA PRO A 96 -4.61 -18.08 0.94
C PRO A 96 -5.99 -18.54 1.39
N HIS A 97 -7.00 -17.81 0.94
CA HIS A 97 -8.36 -18.25 1.05
C HIS A 97 -8.37 -19.54 0.25
N PRO A 98 -8.77 -20.68 0.85
CA PRO A 98 -8.92 -21.90 0.08
C PRO A 98 -9.71 -21.54 -1.17
N GLU A 99 -9.28 -22.01 -2.35
CA GLU A 99 -9.96 -21.77 -3.61
C GLU A 99 -11.39 -22.34 -3.52
N VAL A 100 -12.27 -21.59 -2.89
CA VAL A 100 -13.70 -21.78 -2.98
C VAL A 100 -14.02 -21.17 -4.33
N ALA A 101 -14.32 -22.02 -5.30
CA ALA A 101 -15.06 -21.55 -6.47
C ALA A 101 -16.26 -20.78 -5.91
N ASP A 102 -16.28 -19.45 -6.10
CA ASP A 102 -17.20 -18.44 -5.51
C ASP A 102 -16.73 -17.64 -4.27
N ALA A 103 -15.44 -17.64 -3.90
CA ALA A 103 -14.96 -16.64 -2.93
C ALA A 103 -15.00 -15.24 -3.57
N PRO A 104 -15.76 -14.27 -3.02
CA PRO A 104 -15.80 -12.92 -3.56
C PRO A 104 -14.40 -12.30 -3.46
N ALA A 105 -13.92 -11.72 -4.55
CA ALA A 105 -12.70 -10.90 -4.49
C ALA A 105 -12.92 -9.76 -3.48
N ARG A 106 -11.85 -9.18 -2.96
CA ARG A 106 -11.95 -8.08 -1.98
C ARG A 106 -11.14 -6.90 -2.49
N LEU A 107 -11.75 -5.71 -2.41
CA LEU A 107 -11.05 -4.44 -2.58
C LEU A 107 -10.79 -3.84 -1.20
N ASP A 108 -9.52 -3.64 -0.89
CA ASP A 108 -9.07 -2.94 0.31
C ASP A 108 -8.68 -1.51 -0.06
N VAL A 109 -9.35 -0.54 0.56
CA VAL A 109 -8.99 0.87 0.41
C VAL A 109 -7.93 1.19 1.46
N VAL A 110 -6.69 1.35 1.01
CA VAL A 110 -5.53 1.47 1.91
C VAL A 110 -5.18 2.92 2.26
N ALA A 111 -5.71 3.89 1.50
CA ALA A 111 -5.32 5.29 1.52
C ALA A 111 -6.48 6.20 1.05
N GLY A 112 -6.39 7.50 1.34
CA GLY A 112 -7.40 8.49 0.96
C GLY A 112 -8.57 8.59 1.96
N PRO A 113 -9.61 9.40 1.67
CA PRO A 113 -10.76 9.62 2.55
C PRO A 113 -11.50 8.33 2.94
N ASP A 114 -11.51 7.34 2.05
CA ASP A 114 -12.16 6.04 2.26
C ASP A 114 -11.23 4.96 2.85
N ALA A 115 -10.02 5.34 3.31
CA ALA A 115 -9.06 4.40 3.89
C ALA A 115 -9.65 3.55 5.02
N GLY A 116 -9.37 2.26 5.01
CA GLY A 116 -9.98 1.26 5.89
C GLY A 116 -11.27 0.65 5.34
N GLY A 117 -11.79 1.16 4.22
CA GLY A 117 -12.89 0.57 3.48
C GLY A 117 -12.56 -0.83 2.95
N VAL A 118 -13.51 -1.75 3.10
CA VAL A 118 -13.40 -3.13 2.63
C VAL A 118 -14.65 -3.46 1.84
N HIS A 119 -14.50 -3.74 0.55
CA HIS A 119 -15.61 -4.05 -0.32
C HIS A 119 -15.47 -5.48 -0.84
N LEU A 120 -16.50 -6.29 -0.58
CA LEU A 120 -16.61 -7.61 -1.18
C LEU A 120 -17.13 -7.46 -2.60
N LEU A 121 -16.35 -7.97 -3.53
CA LEU A 121 -16.54 -7.86 -4.96
C LEU A 121 -17.27 -9.10 -5.46
N HIS A 122 -18.40 -8.89 -6.13
CA HIS A 122 -19.02 -9.95 -6.89
C HIS A 122 -18.15 -10.31 -8.11
N GLY A 123 -18.28 -11.53 -8.64
CA GLY A 123 -17.64 -11.86 -9.91
C GLY A 123 -18.12 -10.95 -11.06
N GLY A 124 -17.29 -10.80 -12.09
CA GLY A 124 -17.63 -10.01 -13.29
C GLY A 124 -16.94 -8.64 -13.34
N ARG A 125 -17.54 -7.70 -14.09
CA ARG A 125 -17.06 -6.32 -14.19
C ARG A 125 -17.59 -5.52 -13.01
N ILE A 126 -16.73 -4.69 -12.42
CA ILE A 126 -17.05 -3.83 -11.28
C ILE A 126 -16.61 -2.41 -11.62
N GLU A 127 -17.52 -1.45 -11.45
CA GLU A 127 -17.24 -0.03 -11.59
C GLU A 127 -16.90 0.57 -10.23
N ILE A 128 -15.68 1.10 -10.12
CA ILE A 128 -15.16 1.79 -8.93
C ILE A 128 -15.04 3.27 -9.32
N GLY A 129 -15.68 4.15 -8.57
CA GLY A 129 -15.74 5.56 -8.93
C GLY A 129 -16.42 6.41 -7.87
N ARG A 130 -16.50 7.72 -8.11
CA ARG A 130 -17.23 8.66 -7.25
C ARG A 130 -18.72 8.73 -7.55
N SER A 131 -19.18 8.10 -8.64
CA SER A 131 -20.62 8.07 -8.93
C SER A 131 -21.36 7.30 -7.85
N ALA A 132 -22.53 7.80 -7.47
CA ALA A 132 -23.45 7.07 -6.60
C ALA A 132 -23.99 5.79 -7.27
N ASP A 133 -23.88 5.71 -8.60
CA ASP A 133 -24.28 4.53 -9.39
C ASP A 133 -23.12 3.53 -9.57
N ALA A 134 -21.91 3.82 -9.08
CA ALA A 134 -20.81 2.86 -9.12
C ALA A 134 -21.08 1.69 -8.17
N ASP A 135 -20.59 0.50 -8.53
CA ASP A 135 -20.70 -0.69 -7.66
C ASP A 135 -19.94 -0.47 -6.35
N VAL A 136 -18.81 0.24 -6.42
CA VAL A 136 -18.04 0.71 -5.27
C VAL A 136 -17.93 2.24 -5.33
N PRO A 137 -18.85 2.96 -4.67
CA PRO A 137 -18.74 4.41 -4.55
C PRO A 137 -17.62 4.76 -3.56
N LEU A 138 -16.71 5.64 -3.98
CA LEU A 138 -15.63 6.20 -3.15
C LEU A 138 -15.84 7.71 -2.99
N ASP A 139 -15.63 8.23 -1.77
CA ASP A 139 -15.64 9.66 -1.43
C ASP A 139 -14.25 10.32 -1.60
N ASP A 140 -13.36 9.72 -2.41
CA ASP A 140 -12.04 10.27 -2.73
C ASP A 140 -12.10 11.23 -3.95
N PRO A 141 -11.75 12.54 -3.79
CA PRO A 141 -11.83 13.54 -4.86
C PRO A 141 -10.90 13.27 -6.06
N ASP A 142 -9.83 12.50 -5.87
CA ASP A 142 -8.87 12.14 -6.90
C ASP A 142 -9.36 10.96 -7.75
N VAL A 143 -10.40 10.26 -7.32
CA VAL A 143 -11.03 9.17 -8.06
C VAL A 143 -11.91 9.73 -9.19
N SER A 144 -11.97 8.99 -10.30
CA SER A 144 -12.82 9.36 -11.43
C SER A 144 -14.31 9.22 -11.09
N ARG A 145 -15.17 9.88 -11.86
CA ARG A 145 -16.62 9.72 -11.71
C ARG A 145 -17.05 8.36 -12.20
#